data_AF-A0A926EFZ7-F1
#
_entry.id   AF-A0A926EFZ7-F1
#
_cell.length_a   1.000
_cell.length_b   1.000
_cell.length_c   1.000
_cell.angle_alpha   90.00
_cell.angle_beta   90.00
_cell.angle_gamma   90.00
#
_symmetry.space_group_name_H-M   'P 1'
#
loop_
_entity.id
_entity.type
_entity.pdbx_description
1 polymer ?
#
loop_
_entity_poly.entity_id
_entity_poly.type
_entity_poly.pdbx_seq_one_letter_code
_entity_poly.pdbx_strand_id
1 'polypeptide(L)'
;MDTYPLQMGNGTYKISVLENTKADKFRLVKCTEVELNMEKIEEVYLNSIQNIDWQESSMAVKEGEKITQGIEQKNECVRRLYDYVIREYTYDYDKLATLPSTYLPDIDKIVEEKTGICYDFASLYAVLLRSQGIPVKLVKGYTSNAKGYHAWNEVYDEETGEWHIIDITYDLQARGKWQVHMFKDVNEYKKIGEY
;
A
#
# COMPACT_ATOMS: atom_id res chain seq x y z
N MET A 1 -4.06 -14.62 -10.70
CA MET A 1 -2.78 -14.60 -11.44
C MET A 1 -1.94 -13.56 -10.76
N ASP A 2 -0.73 -13.90 -10.34
CA ASP A 2 0.11 -12.95 -9.61
C ASP A 2 0.69 -11.91 -10.57
N THR A 3 0.67 -10.65 -10.16
CA THR A 3 1.21 -9.51 -10.92
C THR A 3 2.42 -8.95 -10.19
N TYR A 4 3.46 -8.63 -10.96
CA TYR A 4 4.71 -8.05 -10.46
C TYR A 4 5.01 -6.77 -11.25
N PRO A 5 4.58 -5.59 -10.78
CA PRO A 5 4.79 -4.33 -11.49
C PRO A 5 6.29 -4.00 -11.57
N LEU A 6 6.69 -3.44 -12.71
CA LEU A 6 8.08 -3.07 -12.99
C LEU A 6 8.41 -1.71 -12.35
N GLN A 7 8.52 -1.70 -11.02
CA GLN A 7 8.61 -0.50 -10.19
C GLN A 7 9.99 0.18 -10.13
N MET A 8 11.00 -0.29 -10.89
CA MET A 8 12.37 0.27 -10.89
C MET A 8 12.59 1.34 -11.96
N GLY A 9 11.51 1.86 -12.58
CA GLY A 9 11.59 2.88 -13.62
C GLY A 9 11.72 2.32 -15.04
N ASN A 10 11.80 3.23 -16.02
CA ASN A 10 12.01 2.85 -17.42
C ASN A 10 13.37 2.17 -17.62
N GLY A 11 13.42 1.24 -18.57
CA GLY A 11 14.63 0.51 -18.91
C GLY A 11 14.35 -0.96 -19.23
N THR A 12 15.43 -1.70 -19.42
CA THR A 12 15.36 -3.13 -19.76
C THR A 12 15.34 -3.99 -18.50
N TYR A 13 14.29 -4.78 -18.34
CA TYR A 13 14.11 -5.75 -17.28
C TYR A 13 14.43 -7.14 -17.77
N LYS A 14 15.29 -7.85 -17.04
CA LYS A 14 15.56 -9.27 -17.27
C LYS A 14 14.68 -10.12 -16.38
N ILE A 15 13.74 -10.85 -16.98
CA ILE A 15 12.81 -11.75 -16.29
C ILE A 15 13.32 -13.18 -16.42
N SER A 16 13.60 -13.82 -15.28
CA SER A 16 14.12 -15.19 -15.21
C SER A 16 13.16 -16.10 -14.44
N VAL A 17 12.75 -17.20 -15.07
CA VAL A 17 12.03 -18.29 -14.41
C VAL A 17 13.03 -19.31 -13.91
N LEU A 18 13.02 -19.55 -12.62
CA LEU A 18 13.93 -20.44 -11.92
C LEU A 18 13.15 -21.63 -11.33
N GLU A 19 13.70 -22.84 -11.45
CA GLU A 19 13.19 -24.04 -10.78
C GLU A 19 14.01 -24.28 -9.50
N ASN A 20 13.34 -24.45 -8.36
CA ASN A 20 14.01 -24.87 -7.14
C ASN A 20 14.44 -26.35 -7.29
N THR A 21 15.74 -26.62 -7.16
CA THR A 21 16.28 -27.97 -7.34
C THR A 21 16.59 -28.64 -6.00
N LYS A 22 17.06 -27.86 -5.02
CA LYS A 22 17.33 -28.31 -3.65
C LYS A 22 17.62 -27.12 -2.75
N ALA A 23 16.91 -27.00 -1.62
CA ALA A 23 17.14 -25.95 -0.63
C ALA A 23 17.21 -24.54 -1.28
N ASP A 24 18.35 -23.88 -1.23
CA ASP A 24 18.63 -22.55 -1.77
C ASP A 24 19.19 -22.58 -3.21
N LYS A 25 19.19 -23.74 -3.88
CA LYS A 25 19.72 -23.91 -5.24
C LYS A 25 18.62 -23.88 -6.29
N PHE A 26 18.85 -23.02 -7.28
CA PHE A 26 17.91 -22.80 -8.38
C PHE A 26 18.57 -23.06 -9.74
N ARG A 27 17.78 -23.58 -10.67
CA ARG A 27 18.17 -23.80 -12.07
C ARG A 27 17.38 -22.85 -12.97
N LEU A 28 18.07 -22.17 -13.88
CA LEU A 28 17.41 -21.34 -14.90
C LEU A 28 16.60 -22.21 -15.86
N VAL A 29 15.30 -21.94 -15.96
CA VAL A 29 14.38 -22.61 -16.88
C VAL A 29 14.17 -21.76 -18.12
N LYS A 30 13.91 -20.46 -17.94
CA LYS A 30 13.66 -19.52 -19.04
C LYS A 30 14.13 -18.13 -18.65
N CYS A 31 14.62 -17.37 -19.63
CA CYS A 31 14.96 -15.97 -19.47
C CYS A 31 14.39 -15.19 -20.65
N THR A 32 13.88 -14.00 -20.39
CA THR A 32 13.49 -13.03 -21.42
C THR A 32 13.83 -11.63 -20.95
N GLU A 33 13.89 -10.69 -21.87
CA GLU A 33 14.02 -9.27 -21.57
C GLU A 33 12.74 -8.55 -22.00
N VAL A 34 12.37 -7.52 -21.25
CA VAL A 34 11.24 -6.63 -21.53
C VAL A 34 11.73 -5.21 -21.34
N GLU A 35 11.46 -4.34 -22.31
CA GLU A 35 11.76 -2.92 -22.20
C GLU A 35 10.51 -2.18 -21.69
N LEU A 36 10.67 -1.41 -20.61
CA LEU A 36 9.65 -0.52 -20.10
C LEU A 36 9.98 0.91 -20.51
N ASN A 37 9.03 1.55 -21.19
CA ASN A 37 9.10 2.97 -21.53
C ASN A 37 7.73 3.61 -21.33
N MET A 38 7.49 4.16 -20.14
CA MET A 38 6.26 4.86 -19.74
C MET A 38 6.53 6.35 -19.58
N GLU A 39 5.59 7.19 -20.00
CA GLU A 39 5.62 8.63 -19.71
C GLU A 39 5.29 8.91 -18.24
N LYS A 40 4.35 8.15 -17.69
CA LYS A 40 3.84 8.24 -16.32
C LYS A 40 4.20 7.00 -15.53
N ILE A 41 5.42 6.99 -14.99
CA ILE A 41 5.94 5.81 -14.29
C ILE A 41 5.15 5.49 -13.00
N GLU A 42 4.49 6.48 -12.40
CA GLU A 42 3.64 6.32 -11.23
C GLU A 42 2.47 5.35 -11.45
N GLU A 43 2.00 5.18 -12.69
CA GLU A 43 0.88 4.29 -13.00
C GLU A 43 1.20 2.81 -12.72
N VAL A 44 2.48 2.44 -12.61
CA VAL A 44 2.86 1.08 -12.16
C VAL A 44 2.29 0.76 -10.77
N TYR A 45 2.09 1.78 -9.92
CA TYR A 45 1.52 1.65 -8.58
C TYR A 45 -0.01 1.71 -8.57
N LEU A 46 -0.68 1.51 -9.71
CA LEU A 46 -2.12 1.24 -9.78
C LEU A 46 -2.42 -0.28 -9.81
N ASN A 47 -1.43 -1.10 -10.16
CA ASN A 47 -1.62 -2.54 -10.31
C ASN A 47 -1.97 -3.22 -8.98
N SER A 48 -2.88 -4.20 -9.04
CA SER A 48 -3.11 -5.12 -7.92
C SER A 48 -1.91 -6.05 -7.76
N ILE A 49 -1.46 -6.27 -6.51
CA ILE A 49 -0.33 -7.14 -6.14
C ILE A 49 -0.66 -7.89 -4.84
N GLN A 50 0.14 -8.90 -4.49
CA GLN A 50 -0.17 -9.83 -3.38
C GLN A 50 -0.49 -9.15 -2.03
N ASN A 51 0.18 -8.04 -1.72
CA ASN A 51 -0.01 -7.30 -0.47
C ASN A 51 -0.89 -6.05 -0.60
N ILE A 52 -1.44 -5.81 -1.79
CA ILE A 52 -2.40 -4.76 -2.12
C ILE A 52 -3.37 -5.39 -3.13
N ASP A 53 -4.00 -6.48 -2.69
CA ASP A 53 -4.86 -7.30 -3.55
C ASP A 53 -6.23 -6.66 -3.62
N TRP A 54 -6.50 -6.01 -4.75
CA TRP A 54 -7.79 -5.42 -5.04
C TRP A 54 -8.36 -5.98 -6.33
N GLN A 55 -9.67 -6.21 -6.29
CA GLN A 55 -10.48 -6.63 -7.42
C GLN A 55 -11.80 -5.83 -7.35
N GLU A 56 -12.45 -5.60 -8.49
CA GLU A 56 -13.73 -4.86 -8.53
C GLU A 56 -14.78 -5.44 -7.57
N SER A 57 -14.72 -6.75 -7.28
CA SER A 57 -15.62 -7.42 -6.35
C SER A 57 -15.30 -7.22 -4.86
N SER A 58 -14.07 -6.81 -4.51
CA SER A 58 -13.58 -6.66 -3.13
C SER A 58 -14.43 -5.65 -2.35
N MET A 59 -14.63 -5.91 -1.06
CA MET A 59 -15.46 -5.06 -0.21
C MET A 59 -14.89 -3.64 -0.08
N ALA A 60 -13.57 -3.53 0.05
CA ALA A 60 -12.90 -2.24 0.13
C ALA A 60 -13.12 -1.39 -1.14
N VAL A 61 -13.13 -1.98 -2.33
CA VAL A 61 -13.35 -1.26 -3.60
C VAL A 61 -14.73 -0.63 -3.63
N LYS A 62 -15.77 -1.43 -3.35
CA LYS A 62 -17.17 -0.96 -3.31
C LYS A 62 -17.39 0.14 -2.27
N GLU A 63 -16.74 0.00 -1.11
CA GLU A 63 -16.80 1.02 -0.06
C GLU A 63 -16.07 2.30 -0.48
N GLY A 64 -14.90 2.16 -1.12
CA GLY A 64 -14.16 3.26 -1.71
C GLY A 64 -14.99 4.06 -2.71
N GLU A 65 -15.57 3.38 -3.71
CA GLU A 65 -16.46 3.96 -4.72
C GLU A 65 -17.64 4.71 -4.11
N LYS A 66 -18.24 4.16 -3.04
CA LYS A 66 -19.34 4.80 -2.33
C LYS A 66 -18.90 6.09 -1.64
N ILE A 67 -17.73 6.09 -1.00
CA ILE A 67 -17.18 7.24 -0.29
C ILE A 67 -16.79 8.36 -1.26
N THR A 68 -16.25 8.00 -2.42
CA THR A 68 -15.77 8.93 -3.45
C THR A 68 -16.82 9.28 -4.50
N GLN A 69 -18.05 8.76 -4.38
CA GLN A 69 -19.11 8.97 -5.36
C GLN A 69 -19.37 10.46 -5.62
N GLY A 70 -19.20 10.87 -6.88
CA GLY A 70 -19.42 12.26 -7.31
C GLY A 70 -18.28 13.23 -6.96
N ILE A 71 -17.15 12.73 -6.44
CA ILE A 71 -15.94 13.52 -6.20
C ILE A 71 -15.05 13.44 -7.43
N GLU A 72 -14.80 14.58 -8.06
CA GLU A 72 -13.97 14.65 -9.27
C GLU A 72 -12.48 14.84 -8.93
N GLN A 73 -12.17 15.55 -7.83
CA GLN A 73 -10.79 15.85 -7.47
C GLN A 73 -10.15 14.70 -6.69
N LYS A 74 -9.03 14.16 -7.20
CA LYS A 74 -8.32 13.02 -6.59
C LYS A 74 -7.84 13.33 -5.17
N ASN A 75 -7.35 14.54 -4.91
CA ASN A 75 -6.93 14.97 -3.58
C ASN A 75 -8.07 14.93 -2.53
N GLU A 76 -9.29 15.28 -2.93
CA GLU A 76 -10.47 15.14 -2.07
C GLU A 76 -10.82 13.65 -1.86
N CYS A 77 -10.71 12.80 -2.87
CA CYS A 77 -10.84 11.34 -2.69
C CYS A 77 -9.83 10.80 -1.68
N VAL A 78 -8.55 11.18 -1.82
CA VAL A 78 -7.46 10.82 -0.89
C VAL A 78 -7.84 11.17 0.56
N ARG A 79 -8.32 12.40 0.77
CA ARG A 79 -8.71 12.93 2.08
C ARG A 79 -9.95 12.22 2.65
N ARG A 80 -10.99 12.00 1.83
CA ARG A 80 -12.22 11.32 2.26
C ARG A 80 -11.99 9.88 2.69
N LEU A 81 -11.16 9.16 1.94
CA LEU A 81 -10.79 7.78 2.26
C LEU A 81 -9.88 7.73 3.51
N TYR A 82 -8.97 8.69 3.67
CA TYR A 82 -8.17 8.85 4.89
C TYR A 82 -9.05 9.06 6.13
N ASP A 83 -9.98 10.01 6.06
CA ASP A 83 -10.92 10.32 7.16
C ASP A 83 -11.77 9.10 7.52
N TYR A 84 -12.22 8.35 6.51
CA TYR A 84 -12.99 7.12 6.69
C TYR A 84 -12.20 6.07 7.47
N VAL A 85 -10.97 5.75 7.05
CA VAL A 85 -10.19 4.69 7.71
C VAL A 85 -9.87 5.10 9.16
N ILE A 86 -9.49 6.35 9.40
CA ILE A 86 -9.22 6.85 10.76
C ILE A 86 -10.45 6.81 11.65
N ARG A 87 -11.65 7.04 11.11
CA ARG A 87 -12.89 7.06 11.89
C ARG A 87 -13.43 5.66 12.19
N GLU A 88 -13.34 4.75 11.23
CA GLU A 88 -14.03 3.46 11.33
C GLU A 88 -13.17 2.32 11.89
N TYR A 89 -11.83 2.43 11.80
CA TYR A 89 -10.93 1.32 12.15
C TYR A 89 -10.21 1.56 13.48
N THR A 90 -9.75 0.47 14.10
CA THR A 90 -9.03 0.49 15.38
C THR A 90 -7.81 -0.44 15.36
N TYR A 91 -6.70 0.00 15.94
CA TYR A 91 -5.47 -0.79 16.00
C TYR A 91 -5.64 -2.04 16.89
N ASP A 92 -5.22 -3.20 16.38
CA ASP A 92 -5.14 -4.45 17.13
C ASP A 92 -3.70 -4.67 17.63
N TYR A 93 -3.51 -4.49 18.94
CA TYR A 93 -2.19 -4.61 19.59
C TYR A 93 -1.74 -6.06 19.78
N ASP A 94 -2.66 -7.02 19.75
CA ASP A 94 -2.39 -8.42 20.05
C ASP A 94 -2.15 -9.25 18.78
N LYS A 95 -2.71 -8.82 17.65
CA LYS A 95 -2.60 -9.52 16.35
C LYS A 95 -1.16 -9.86 15.99
N LEU A 96 -0.24 -8.91 16.09
CA LEU A 96 1.16 -9.08 15.64
C LEU A 96 1.86 -10.27 16.32
N ALA A 97 1.53 -10.57 17.58
CA ALA A 97 2.15 -11.67 18.33
C ALA A 97 1.79 -13.07 17.79
N THR A 98 0.74 -13.16 16.98
CA THR A 98 0.21 -14.44 16.46
C THR A 98 0.47 -14.65 14.96
N LEU A 99 0.96 -13.61 14.26
CA LEU A 99 1.12 -13.66 12.81
C LEU A 99 2.37 -14.46 12.40
N PRO A 100 2.26 -15.33 11.37
CA PRO A 100 3.43 -15.96 10.78
C PRO A 100 4.25 -14.93 10.01
N SER A 101 5.54 -15.22 9.80
CA SER A 101 6.42 -14.37 8.99
C SER A 101 5.99 -14.23 7.53
N THR A 102 5.11 -15.11 7.05
CA THR A 102 4.54 -15.12 5.70
C THR A 102 3.18 -14.42 5.60
N TYR A 103 2.77 -13.70 6.65
CA TYR A 103 1.48 -13.03 6.67
C TYR A 103 1.32 -12.02 5.52
N LEU A 104 0.15 -12.05 4.87
CA LEU A 104 -0.31 -11.05 3.93
C LEU A 104 -1.65 -10.47 4.43
N PRO A 105 -1.91 -9.17 4.25
CA PRO A 105 -3.18 -8.56 4.61
C PRO A 105 -4.31 -9.17 3.80
N ASP A 106 -5.42 -9.46 4.48
CA ASP A 106 -6.68 -9.90 3.88
C ASP A 106 -7.65 -8.73 3.93
N ILE A 107 -7.86 -8.10 2.78
CA ILE A 107 -8.59 -6.83 2.69
C ILE A 107 -10.04 -6.97 3.12
N ASP A 108 -10.72 -8.03 2.68
CA ASP A 108 -12.12 -8.24 3.04
C ASP A 108 -12.26 -8.50 4.54
N LYS A 109 -11.36 -9.31 5.11
CA LYS A 109 -11.31 -9.54 6.55
C LYS A 109 -11.07 -8.25 7.35
N ILE A 110 -10.16 -7.39 6.90
CA ILE A 110 -9.90 -6.09 7.56
C ILE A 110 -11.16 -5.22 7.51
N VAL A 111 -11.86 -5.17 6.38
CA VAL A 111 -13.10 -4.39 6.23
C VAL A 111 -14.22 -4.93 7.13
N GLU A 112 -14.33 -6.26 7.27
CA GLU A 112 -15.31 -6.92 8.15
C GLU A 112 -15.02 -6.69 9.63
N GLU A 113 -13.77 -6.91 10.05
CA GLU A 113 -13.37 -6.83 11.47
C GLU A 113 -13.17 -5.39 11.94
N LYS A 114 -12.94 -4.44 11.01
CA LYS A 114 -12.59 -3.03 11.29
C LYS A 114 -11.38 -2.88 12.22
N THR A 115 -10.50 -3.88 12.27
CA THR A 115 -9.30 -3.90 13.09
C THR A 115 -8.10 -4.44 12.32
N GLY A 116 -6.89 -4.11 12.78
CA GLY A 116 -5.66 -4.50 12.11
C GLY A 116 -4.41 -3.85 12.67
N ILE A 117 -3.27 -4.17 12.06
CA ILE A 117 -1.96 -3.60 12.38
C ILE A 117 -1.48 -2.65 11.27
N CYS A 118 -0.28 -2.10 11.40
CA CYS A 118 0.26 -1.15 10.43
C CYS A 118 0.27 -1.65 8.98
N TYR A 119 0.59 -2.93 8.80
CA TYR A 119 0.62 -3.54 7.47
C TYR A 119 -0.78 -3.68 6.86
N ASP A 120 -1.78 -3.98 7.68
CA ASP A 120 -3.18 -4.09 7.26
C ASP A 120 -3.72 -2.75 6.79
N PHE A 121 -3.50 -1.69 7.58
CA PHE A 121 -4.01 -0.37 7.23
C PHE A 121 -3.29 0.24 6.04
N ALA A 122 -1.97 0.04 5.92
CA ALA A 122 -1.24 0.49 4.74
C ALA A 122 -1.70 -0.23 3.46
N SER A 123 -2.07 -1.51 3.57
CA SER A 123 -2.64 -2.29 2.47
C SER A 123 -4.07 -1.87 2.12
N LEU A 124 -4.95 -1.77 3.13
CA LEU A 124 -6.33 -1.30 2.95
C LEU A 124 -6.38 0.08 2.30
N TYR A 125 -5.60 1.02 2.81
CA TYR A 125 -5.59 2.38 2.27
C TYR A 125 -5.03 2.40 0.84
N ALA A 126 -4.02 1.58 0.55
CA ALA A 126 -3.54 1.42 -0.82
C ALA A 126 -4.63 0.85 -1.75
N VAL A 127 -5.39 -0.17 -1.32
CA VAL A 127 -6.50 -0.71 -2.11
C VAL A 127 -7.59 0.33 -2.37
N LEU A 128 -7.98 1.07 -1.33
CA LEU A 128 -8.97 2.14 -1.45
C LEU A 128 -8.53 3.20 -2.46
N LEU A 129 -7.24 3.54 -2.53
CA LEU A 129 -6.74 4.56 -3.47
C LEU A 129 -6.50 4.00 -4.89
N ARG A 130 -5.84 2.84 -5.03
CA ARG A 130 -5.53 2.23 -6.34
C ARG A 130 -6.81 1.97 -7.14
N SER A 131 -7.85 1.49 -6.48
CA SER A 131 -9.16 1.26 -7.10
C SER A 131 -9.86 2.54 -7.60
N GLN A 132 -9.45 3.71 -7.11
CA GLN A 132 -9.94 5.02 -7.57
C GLN A 132 -8.97 5.69 -8.55
N GLY A 133 -7.99 4.94 -9.07
CA GLY A 133 -7.00 5.45 -10.02
C GLY A 133 -5.99 6.42 -9.41
N ILE A 134 -5.73 6.33 -8.10
CA ILE A 134 -4.75 7.16 -7.41
C ILE A 134 -3.50 6.32 -7.13
N PRO A 135 -2.33 6.66 -7.74
CA PRO A 135 -1.10 5.92 -7.50
C PRO A 135 -0.64 6.03 -6.04
N VAL A 136 -0.35 4.88 -5.44
CA VAL A 136 0.06 4.79 -4.04
C VAL A 136 1.00 3.62 -3.83
N LYS A 137 2.06 3.86 -3.06
CA LYS A 137 2.97 2.83 -2.59
C LYS A 137 2.54 2.36 -1.21
N LEU A 138 2.69 1.07 -0.96
CA LEU A 138 2.84 0.55 0.40
C LEU A 138 4.32 0.50 0.72
N VAL A 139 4.72 1.23 1.75
CA VAL A 139 6.12 1.34 2.16
C VAL A 139 6.32 0.66 3.50
N LYS A 140 7.45 -0.03 3.66
CA LYS A 140 7.87 -0.62 4.93
C LYS A 140 9.24 -0.12 5.34
N GLY A 141 9.44 0.10 6.63
CA GLY A 141 10.70 0.60 7.17
C GLY A 141 10.60 1.03 8.63
N TYR A 142 11.18 2.18 8.96
CA TYR A 142 11.27 2.69 10.33
C TYR A 142 10.87 4.16 10.39
N THR A 143 10.24 4.57 11.50
CA THR A 143 9.88 5.98 11.76
C THR A 143 9.96 6.27 13.26
N SER A 144 10.13 7.54 13.65
CA SER A 144 10.01 8.00 15.04
C SER A 144 8.60 7.83 15.60
N ASN A 145 7.58 7.71 14.75
CA ASN A 145 6.18 7.61 15.13
C ASN A 145 5.73 6.20 15.55
N ALA A 146 6.60 5.19 15.39
CA ALA A 146 6.31 3.80 15.72
C ALA A 146 7.53 3.11 16.36
N LYS A 147 7.27 2.10 17.20
CA LYS A 147 8.33 1.26 17.77
C LYS A 147 8.53 0.03 16.89
N GLY A 148 9.72 -0.10 16.31
CA GLY A 148 10.09 -1.26 15.49
C GLY A 148 9.76 -1.07 14.01
N TYR A 149 9.62 -2.20 13.30
CA TYR A 149 9.32 -2.20 11.87
C TYR A 149 7.88 -1.74 11.63
N HIS A 150 7.70 -0.82 10.68
CA HIS A 150 6.43 -0.13 10.44
C HIS A 150 6.07 -0.09 8.96
N ALA A 151 4.79 0.11 8.67
CA ALA A 151 4.28 0.25 7.31
C ALA A 151 3.38 1.49 7.19
N TRP A 152 3.50 2.20 6.07
CA TRP A 152 2.78 3.43 5.74
C TRP A 152 2.56 3.53 4.23
N ASN A 153 1.97 4.63 3.76
CA ASN A 153 1.75 4.89 2.35
C ASN A 153 2.51 6.12 1.86
N GLU A 154 2.96 6.07 0.62
CA GLU A 154 3.32 7.26 -0.15
C GLU A 154 2.30 7.41 -1.26
N VAL A 155 1.55 8.51 -1.28
CA VAL A 155 0.48 8.77 -2.25
C VAL A 155 0.97 9.82 -3.24
N TYR A 156 0.79 9.55 -4.52
CA TYR A 156 1.17 10.50 -5.57
C TYR A 156 0.10 11.56 -5.74
N ASP A 157 0.52 12.82 -5.74
CA ASP A 157 -0.31 13.96 -6.06
C ASP A 157 -0.06 14.38 -7.51
N GLU A 158 -1.04 14.16 -8.37
CA GLU A 158 -0.95 14.49 -9.80
C GLU A 158 -0.96 16.01 -10.06
N GLU A 159 -1.44 16.83 -9.13
CA GLU A 159 -1.46 18.28 -9.29
C GLU A 159 -0.05 18.88 -9.08
N THR A 160 0.72 18.30 -8.16
CA THR A 160 2.07 18.77 -7.80
C THR A 160 3.19 17.94 -8.42
N GLY A 161 2.93 16.69 -8.77
CA GLY A 161 3.92 15.71 -9.21
C GLY A 161 4.76 15.13 -8.07
N GLU A 162 4.29 15.24 -6.83
CA GLU A 162 5.03 14.83 -5.62
C GLU A 162 4.44 13.59 -4.95
N TRP A 163 5.26 12.89 -4.16
CA TRP A 163 4.84 11.79 -3.30
C TRP A 163 4.71 12.28 -1.86
N HIS A 164 3.53 12.13 -1.26
CA HIS A 164 3.28 12.51 0.12
C HIS A 164 3.18 11.28 1.03
N ILE A 165 3.90 11.31 2.15
CA ILE A 165 3.82 10.26 3.17
C ILE A 165 2.55 10.45 3.99
N ILE A 166 1.75 9.39 4.10
CA ILE A 166 0.56 9.30 4.94
C ILE A 166 0.68 8.03 5.80
N ASP A 167 0.53 8.21 7.12
CA ASP A 167 0.58 7.12 8.09
C ASP A 167 -0.76 7.00 8.82
N ILE A 168 -1.67 6.25 8.18
CA ILE A 168 -3.01 5.94 8.70
C ILE A 168 -2.92 5.35 10.11
N THR A 169 -1.91 4.51 10.36
CA THR A 169 -1.76 3.77 11.61
C THR A 169 -1.42 4.68 12.77
N TYR A 170 -0.52 5.64 12.54
CA TYR A 170 -0.21 6.65 13.54
C TYR A 170 -1.42 7.55 13.81
N ASP A 171 -2.11 7.99 12.74
CA ASP A 171 -3.19 8.96 12.84
C ASP A 171 -4.46 8.40 13.48
N LEU A 172 -4.80 7.14 13.19
CA LEU A 172 -5.92 6.48 13.85
C LEU A 172 -5.66 6.26 15.35
N GLN A 173 -4.41 6.01 15.75
CA GLN A 173 -4.04 5.85 17.16
C GLN A 173 -4.04 7.19 17.92
N ALA A 174 -3.82 8.29 17.21
CA ALA A 174 -3.89 9.67 17.71
C ALA A 174 -5.31 10.15 17.98
N ARG A 175 -6.32 9.50 17.38
CA ARG A 175 -7.74 9.88 17.47
C ARG A 175 -8.17 10.11 18.93
N GLY A 176 -8.55 11.35 19.24
CA GLY A 176 -9.00 11.76 20.58
C GLY A 176 -7.89 11.91 21.63
N LYS A 177 -6.62 11.83 21.24
CA LYS A 177 -5.47 11.86 22.16
C LYS A 177 -4.49 12.99 21.84
N TRP A 178 -4.13 13.19 20.58
CA TRP A 178 -3.26 14.30 20.15
C TRP A 178 -3.59 14.74 18.71
N GLN A 179 -3.07 15.92 18.33
CA GLN A 179 -3.23 16.44 16.97
C GLN A 179 -2.18 15.84 16.03
N VAL A 180 -2.60 15.56 14.81
CA VAL A 180 -1.75 15.04 13.73
C VAL A 180 -2.11 15.75 12.43
N HIS A 181 -1.14 15.80 11.52
CA HIS A 181 -1.35 16.26 10.15
C HIS A 181 -1.29 15.05 9.23
N MET A 182 -2.17 15.00 8.22
CA MET A 182 -2.25 13.87 7.28
C MET A 182 -0.92 13.59 6.58
N PHE A 183 -0.28 14.63 6.04
CA PHE A 183 1.03 14.54 5.41
C PHE A 183 2.14 14.60 6.46
N LYS A 184 3.10 13.67 6.36
CA LYS A 184 4.22 13.54 7.30
C LYS A 184 5.49 14.20 6.78
N ASP A 185 6.36 14.58 7.71
CA ASP A 185 7.71 14.99 7.37
C ASP A 185 8.51 13.77 6.91
N VAL A 186 9.02 13.83 5.68
CA VAL A 186 9.85 12.78 5.08
C VAL A 186 11.10 12.46 5.90
N ASN A 187 11.62 13.42 6.66
CA ASN A 187 12.81 13.21 7.49
C ASN A 187 12.56 12.28 8.69
N GLU A 188 11.29 12.06 9.06
CA GLU A 188 10.90 11.15 10.13
C GLU A 188 10.74 9.69 9.65
N TYR A 189 10.85 9.42 8.35
CA TYR A 189 10.55 8.11 7.75
C TYR A 189 11.75 7.58 6.96
N LYS A 190 12.21 6.40 7.35
CA LYS A 190 13.28 5.67 6.69
C LYS A 190 12.72 4.44 5.98
N LYS A 191 12.51 4.57 4.68
CA LYS A 191 12.09 3.50 3.77
C LYS A 191 13.14 2.38 3.68
N ILE A 192 12.68 1.13 3.72
CA ILE A 192 13.48 -0.08 3.47
C ILE A 192 12.99 -0.82 2.23
N GLY A 193 11.68 -0.83 1.98
CA GLY A 193 11.09 -1.40 0.77
C GLY A 193 9.76 -0.75 0.41
N GLU A 194 9.38 -0.86 -0.86
CA GLU A 194 8.14 -0.32 -1.41
C GLU A 194 7.49 -1.30 -2.39
N TYR A 195 6.17 -1.20 -2.50
CA TYR A 195 5.26 -2.09 -3.23
C TYR A 195 4.09 -1.30 -3.80
#